data_AF-A0A9Q3FTL6-F1
#
_entry.id   AF-A0A9Q3FTL6-F1
#
_cell.length_a   1.000
_cell.length_b   1.000
_cell.length_c   1.000
_cell.angle_alpha   90.00
_cell.angle_beta   90.00
_cell.angle_gamma   90.00
#
_symmetry.space_group_name_H-M   'P 1'
#
loop_
_entity.id
_entity.type
_entity.pdbx_description
1 polymer ?
#
loop_
_entity_poly.entity_id
_entity_poly.type
_entity_poly.pdbx_seq_one_letter_code
_entity_poly.pdbx_strand_id
1 'polypeptide(L)' 'MDTAILIWNRVTSHTGLFKNIISDGDQKSTSAVWTNLHTLLGTKLSLSTAYHPQTDGLAERMIQTLEDMIRRSCAYGL' A
#
# COMPACT_ATOMS: atom_id res chain seq x y z
N MET A 1 5.42 -16.08 -0.07
CA MET A 1 4.14 -16.04 0.68
C MET A 1 4.38 -15.46 2.08
N ASP A 2 5.46 -15.86 2.73
CA ASP A 2 5.86 -15.45 4.08
C ASP A 2 6.10 -13.95 4.26
N THR A 3 6.68 -13.29 3.26
CA THR A 3 6.91 -11.85 3.27
C THR A 3 5.61 -11.04 3.30
N ALA A 4 4.59 -11.45 2.55
CA ALA A 4 3.29 -10.79 2.53
C ALA A 4 2.58 -10.90 3.88
N ILE A 5 2.67 -12.07 4.52
CA ILE A 5 2.10 -12.30 5.86
C ILE A 5 2.83 -11.46 6.91
N LEU A 6 4.16 -11.40 6.85
CA LEU A 6 4.96 -10.59 7.76
C LEU A 6 4.60 -9.10 7.66
N ILE A 7 4.48 -8.58 6.43
CA ILE A 7 4.08 -7.19 6.19
C ILE A 7 2.66 -6.94 6.71
N TRP A 8 1.70 -7.82 6.39
CA TRP A 8 0.32 -7.69 6.86
C TRP A 8 0.23 -7.62 8.38
N ASN A 9 0.87 -8.56 9.09
CA ASN A 9 0.85 -8.60 10.55
C ASN A 9 1.49 -7.37 11.17
N ARG A 10 2.60 -6.89 10.60
CA ARG A 10 3.32 -5.74 11.16
C ARG A 10 2.55 -4.44 10.99
N VAL A 11 1.95 -4.26 9.82
CA VAL A 11 1.15 -3.07 9.49
C VAL A 11 -0.15 -3.07 10.29
N THR A 12 -0.94 -4.16 10.25
CA THR A 12 -2.23 -4.24 10.97
C THR A 12 -2.09 -4.19 12.49
N SER A 13 -0.96 -4.65 13.04
CA SER A 13 -0.66 -4.49 14.48
C SER A 13 -0.46 -3.03 14.88
N HIS A 14 0.14 -2.21 14.02
CA HIS A 14 0.38 -0.79 14.31
C HIS A 14 -0.83 0.11 14.00
N THR A 15 -1.58 -0.20 12.94
CA THR A 15 -2.66 0.68 12.44
C THR A 15 -4.07 0.15 12.72
N GLY A 16 -4.20 -1.11 13.16
CA GLY A 16 -5.45 -1.84 13.10
C GLY A 16 -5.83 -2.27 11.68
N LEU A 17 -7.02 -2.84 11.52
CA LEU A 17 -7.57 -3.17 10.21
C LEU A 17 -7.99 -1.89 9.46
N PHE A 18 -7.49 -1.74 8.23
CA PHE A 18 -7.84 -0.61 7.38
C PHE A 18 -9.29 -0.69 6.91
N LYS A 19 -10.09 0.32 7.23
CA LYS A 19 -11.49 0.35 6.77
C LYS A 19 -11.61 0.61 5.27
N ASN A 20 -10.68 1.37 4.70
CA ASN A 20 -10.62 1.66 3.27
C ASN A 20 -9.17 1.67 2.81
N ILE A 21 -8.86 0.94 1.74
CA ILE A 21 -7.55 0.90 1.10
C ILE A 21 -7.73 1.45 -0.30
N ILE A 22 -6.88 2.41 -0.67
CA ILE A 22 -6.87 2.97 -2.02
C ILE A 22 -5.68 2.36 -2.75
N SER A 23 -5.96 1.68 -3.85
CA SER A 23 -4.94 1.02 -4.66
C SER A 23 -5.04 1.49 -6.09
N ASP A 24 -3.93 1.48 -6.81
CA ASP A 24 -3.93 1.75 -8.23
C ASP A 24 -4.81 0.76 -8.99
N GLY A 25 -5.50 1.27 -10.02
CA GLY A 25 -6.42 0.54 -10.91
C GLY A 25 -5.77 -0.55 -11.78
N ASP A 26 -4.62 -1.09 -11.39
CA ASP A 26 -3.95 -2.17 -12.09
C ASP A 26 -4.80 -3.45 -12.12
N GLN A 27 -4.59 -4.27 -13.16
CA GLN A 27 -5.27 -5.55 -13.39
C GLN A 27 -5.18 -6.49 -12.16
N LYS A 28 -4.11 -6.38 -11.36
CA LYS A 28 -3.92 -7.19 -10.15
C LYS A 28 -4.90 -6.78 -9.05
N SER A 29 -5.08 -5.47 -8.83
CA SER A 29 -5.99 -4.90 -7.83
C SER A 29 -7.46 -5.17 -8.13
N THR A 30 -7.81 -5.38 -9.40
CA THR A 30 -9.17 -5.68 -9.88
C THR A 30 -9.47 -7.18 -9.96
N SER A 31 -8.49 -8.05 -9.73
CA SER A 31 -8.72 -9.49 -9.85
C SER A 31 -9.66 -10.01 -8.75
N ALA A 32 -10.45 -11.04 -9.08
CA ALA A 32 -11.44 -11.64 -8.18
C ALA A 32 -10.84 -12.13 -6.84
N VAL A 33 -9.55 -12.51 -6.86
CA VAL A 33 -8.82 -12.93 -5.66
C VAL A 33 -8.72 -11.78 -4.65
N TRP A 34 -8.33 -10.59 -5.11
CA TRP A 34 -8.17 -9.43 -4.23
C TRP A 34 -9.51 -8.87 -3.76
N THR A 35 -10.52 -8.82 -4.63
CA THR A 35 -11.88 -8.40 -4.25
C THR A 35 -12.48 -9.31 -3.17
N ASN A 36 -12.33 -10.63 -3.31
CA ASN A 36 -12.82 -11.59 -2.32
C ASN A 36 -12.05 -11.50 -1.00
N LEU A 37 -10.73 -11.31 -1.06
CA LEU A 37 -9.88 -11.14 0.12
C LEU A 37 -10.29 -9.90 0.93
N HIS A 38 -10.50 -8.77 0.27
CA HIS A 38 -10.94 -7.53 0.93
C HIS A 38 -12.34 -7.66 1.55
N THR A 39 -13.24 -8.40 0.89
CA THR A 39 -14.58 -8.72 1.42
C THR A 39 -14.49 -9.58 2.69
N LEU A 40 -13.62 -10.60 2.71
CA LEU A 40 -13.37 -11.45 3.88
C LEU A 40 -12.76 -10.67 5.06
N LEU A 41 -11.88 -9.71 4.77
CA LEU A 41 -11.20 -8.89 5.77
C LEU A 41 -12.06 -7.71 6.27
N GLY A 42 -13.24 -7.48 5.68
CA GLY A 42 -14.10 -6.34 6.01
C GLY A 42 -13.53 -4.97 5.61
N THR A 43 -12.56 -4.97 4.69
CA THR A 43 -11.87 -3.78 4.21
C THR A 43 -12.43 -3.36 2.86
N LYS A 44 -12.74 -2.09 2.65
CA LYS A 44 -13.19 -1.61 1.33
C LYS A 44 -11.97 -1.30 0.47
N LEU A 45 -11.87 -1.89 -0.71
CA LEU A 45 -10.87 -1.52 -1.72
C LEU A 45 -11.49 -0.46 -2.64
N SER A 46 -10.86 0.71 -2.72
CA SER A 46 -11.23 1.78 -3.65
C SER A 46 -10.11 1.90 -4.68
N LEU A 47 -10.45 1.87 -5.96
CA LEU A 47 -9.43 1.96 -7.02
C LEU A 47 -9.20 3.42 -7.38
N SER A 48 -7.95 3.85 -7.34
CA SER A 48 -7.53 5.13 -7.92
C SER A 48 -7.64 5.03 -9.44
N THR A 49 -8.20 6.06 -10.07
CA THR A 49 -8.15 6.19 -11.53
C THR A 49 -6.77 6.75 -11.92
N ALA A 50 -6.28 6.44 -13.12
CA ALA A 50 -4.97 6.87 -13.65
C ALA A 50 -4.72 8.40 -13.66
N TYR A 51 -5.67 9.20 -13.18
CA TYR A 51 -5.65 10.65 -13.09
C TYR A 51 -6.18 11.13 -11.72
N HIS A 52 -5.80 10.48 -10.61
CA HIS A 52 -6.09 10.99 -9.26
C HIS A 52 -4.81 11.45 -8.51
N PRO A 53 -4.14 12.52 -8.99
CA PRO A 53 -2.89 13.02 -8.39
C PRO A 53 -3.05 13.50 -6.93
N GLN A 54 -4.27 13.74 -6.46
CA GLN A 54 -4.51 14.08 -5.05
C GLN A 54 -4.37 12.90 -4.10
N THR A 55 -4.85 11.72 -4.50
CA THR A 55 -4.86 10.55 -3.63
C THR A 55 -3.58 9.76 -3.78
N ASP A 56 -3.15 9.56 -5.02
CA ASP A 56 -1.95 8.76 -5.31
C ASP A 56 -0.68 9.58 -5.10
N GLY A 57 -0.71 10.87 -5.46
CA GLY A 57 0.44 11.76 -5.30
C GLY A 57 0.86 12.02 -3.85
N LEU A 58 0.03 11.71 -2.83
CA LEU A 58 0.48 11.71 -1.43
C LEU A 58 1.30 10.46 -1.11
N ALA A 59 0.82 9.29 -1.52
CA ALA A 59 1.53 8.03 -1.34
C ALA A 59 2.84 8.03 -2.14
N GLU A 60 2.81 8.46 -3.41
CA GLU A 60 4.00 8.57 -4.26
C GLU A 60 5.05 9.51 -3.67
N ARG A 61 4.65 10.69 -3.17
CA ARG A 61 5.59 11.63 -2.51
C ARG A 61 6.19 11.05 -1.24
N MET A 62 5.40 10.33 -0.45
CA MET A 62 5.90 9.66 0.75
C MET A 62 6.89 8.55 0.40
N ILE A 63 6.58 7.73 -0.61
CA ILE A 63 7.49 6.68 -1.10
C ILE A 63 8.80 7.30 -1.60
N GLN A 64 8.75 8.35 -2.42
CA GLN A 64 9.96 9.05 -2.89
C GLN A 64 10.80 9.60 -1.75
N THR A 65 10.16 10.19 -0.73
CA THR A 65 10.86 10.72 0.46
C THR A 65 11.56 9.58 1.21
N LEU A 66 10.88 8.45 1.43
CA LEU A 66 11.46 7.29 2.10
C LEU A 66 12.61 6.67 1.28
N GLU A 67 12.46 6.56 -0.03
CA GLU A 67 13.55 6.08 -0.90
C GLU A 67 14.78 6.97 -0.81
N ASP A 68 14.61 8.29 -0.86
CA ASP A 68 15.71 9.25 -0.74
C ASP A 68 16.40 9.14 0.63
N MET A 69 15.63 8.99 1.72
CA MET A 69 16.18 8.74 3.06
C MET A 69 16.98 7.43 3.13
N ILE A 70 16.45 6.34 2.55
CA ILE A 70 17.13 5.04 2.51
C ILE A 70 18.40 5.14 1.66
N ARG A 71 18.36 5.78 0.49
CA ARG A 71 19.54 6.00 -0.35
C ARG A 71 20.60 6.80 0.39
N ARG A 72 20.23 7.85 1.11
CA ARG A 72 21.17 8.66 1.90
C ARG A 72 21.77 7.88 3.05
N SER A 73 20.98 7.14 3.83
CA SER A 73 21.50 6.30 4.91
C SER A 73 22.45 5.22 4.39
N CYS A 74 22.13 4.55 3.30
CA CYS A 74 23.02 3.56 2.68
C CYS A 74 24.28 4.17 2.04
N ALA A 75 24.19 5.36 1.43
CA ALA A 75 25.32 6.00 0.76
C ALA A 75 26.28 6.71 1.73
N TYR A 76 25.78 7.25 2.83
CA TYR A 76 26.57 8.01 3.82
C TYR A 76 26.82 7.23 5.12
N GLY A 77 26.27 6.02 5.28
CA GLY A 77 26.54 5.15 6.42
C GLY A 77 26.17 5.78 7.77
N LEU A 78 24.97 6.33 7.87
CA LEU A 78 24.35 6.67 9.17
C LEU A 78 23.54 5.49 9.69
#